data_AF-A0A537QTZ2-F1
#
_entry.id   AF-A0A537QTZ2-F1
#
_cell.length_a   1.000
_cell.length_b   1.000
_cell.length_c   1.000
_cell.angle_alpha   90.00
_cell.angle_beta   90.00
_cell.angle_gamma   90.00
#
_symmetry.space_group_name_H-M   'P 1'
#
loop_
_entity.id
_entity.type
_entity.pdbx_description
1 polymer ?
#
loop_
_entity_poly.entity_id
_entity_poly.type
_entity_poly.pdbx_seq_one_letter_code
_entity_poly.pdbx_strand_id
1 'polypeptide(L)'
;MNNIRSTLATVWRIAAPYFRSEDKLAGRLLLAAVISIELSLVLINVLLNQWNNRFYNALQEKNWEGFVTEIGIFSVLATFYIGLSVYQLYLNQWLQIRWRRWMTSHYLGEWLHSANHYRMQLRGDAADNPDQRITDDVKLFVEQTLNIG
;
A
#
# COMPACT_ATOMS: atom_id res chain seq x y z
N MET A 1 24.50 14.08 -2.00
CA MET A 1 23.48 13.23 -2.65
C MET A 1 23.27 12.00 -1.77
N ASN A 2 22.23 12.01 -0.94
CA ASN A 2 22.07 11.01 0.12
C ASN A 2 21.83 9.62 -0.49
N ASN A 3 22.61 8.65 -0.02
CA ASN A 3 22.61 7.27 -0.50
C ASN A 3 21.21 6.67 -0.36
N ILE A 4 20.53 6.41 -1.47
CA ILE A 4 19.22 5.72 -1.51
C ILE A 4 19.23 4.45 -0.64
N ARG A 5 20.38 3.76 -0.56
CA ARG A 5 20.60 2.61 0.32
C ARG A 5 20.39 2.90 1.81
N SER A 6 20.85 4.04 2.33
CA SER A 6 20.66 4.38 3.76
C SER A 6 19.21 4.74 4.05
N THR A 7 18.52 5.39 3.13
CA THR A 7 17.09 5.71 3.26
C THR A 7 16.26 4.42 3.25
N LEU A 8 16.51 3.51 2.30
CA LEU A 8 15.84 2.20 2.25
C LEU A 8 16.13 1.36 3.50
N ALA A 9 17.36 1.35 3.99
CA ALA A 9 17.71 0.66 5.23
C ALA A 9 16.96 1.23 6.45
N THR A 10 16.72 2.55 6.47
CA THR A 10 15.98 3.20 7.55
C THR A 10 14.49 2.88 7.48
N VAL A 11 13.88 2.95 6.30
CA VAL A 11 12.49 2.52 6.07
C VAL A 11 12.30 1.06 6.46
N TRP A 12 13.23 0.20 6.05
CA TRP A 12 13.21 -1.22 6.41
C TRP A 12 13.32 -1.44 7.91
N ARG A 13 14.16 -0.68 8.62
CA ARG A 13 14.30 -0.78 10.08
C ARG A 13 13.00 -0.43 10.81
N ILE A 14 12.23 0.53 10.31
CA ILE A 14 10.94 0.96 10.88
C ILE A 14 9.82 -0.01 10.52
N ALA A 15 9.79 -0.52 9.29
CA ALA A 15 8.73 -1.40 8.79
C ALA A 15 8.90 -2.89 9.19
N ALA A 16 10.13 -3.40 9.24
CA ALA A 16 10.41 -4.83 9.47
C ALA A 16 9.89 -5.40 10.79
N PRO A 17 9.87 -4.66 11.92
CA PRO A 17 9.31 -5.15 13.19
C PRO A 17 7.84 -5.59 13.09
N TYR A 18 7.01 -4.90 12.31
CA TYR A 18 5.60 -5.26 12.09
C TYR A 18 5.47 -6.66 11.46
N PHE A 19 6.24 -6.91 10.39
CA PHE A 19 6.25 -8.19 9.66
C PHE A 19 6.95 -9.35 10.39
N ARG A 20 7.48 -9.10 11.59
CA ARG A 20 8.12 -10.09 12.47
C ARG A 20 7.36 -10.33 13.78
N SER A 21 6.35 -9.52 14.08
CA SER A 21 5.53 -9.60 15.28
C SER A 21 4.56 -10.80 15.30
N GLU A 22 3.77 -10.93 16.36
CA GLU A 22 2.70 -11.95 16.49
C GLU A 22 1.72 -11.92 15.31
N ASP A 23 1.56 -10.75 14.67
CA ASP A 23 0.69 -10.52 13.51
C ASP A 23 1.35 -10.75 12.14
N LYS A 24 2.56 -11.32 12.12
CA LYS A 24 3.38 -11.51 10.91
C LYS A 24 2.67 -12.21 9.75
N LEU A 25 1.82 -13.22 10.04
CA LEU A 25 1.15 -13.98 9.00
C LEU A 25 0.06 -13.15 8.32
N ALA A 26 -0.80 -12.51 9.11
CA ALA A 26 -1.85 -11.64 8.60
C ALA A 26 -1.27 -10.45 7.83
N GLY A 27 -0.23 -9.80 8.38
CA GLY A 27 0.45 -8.68 7.71
C GLY A 27 1.11 -9.05 6.38
N ARG A 28 1.78 -10.21 6.31
CA ARG A 28 2.41 -10.69 5.06
C ARG A 28 1.39 -11.12 4.01
N LEU A 29 0.33 -11.82 4.42
CA LEU A 29 -0.74 -12.22 3.50
C LEU A 29 -1.47 -11.01 2.92
N LEU A 30 -1.78 -10.01 3.75
CA LEU A 30 -2.39 -8.76 3.29
C LEU A 30 -1.48 -8.01 2.32
N LEU A 31 -0.20 -7.88 2.65
CA LEU A 31 0.76 -7.23 1.76
C LEU A 31 0.89 -7.98 0.42
N ALA A 32 1.01 -9.30 0.45
CA ALA A 32 1.07 -10.13 -0.75
C ALA A 32 -0.20 -10.01 -1.61
N ALA A 33 -1.38 -9.95 -0.97
CA ALA A 33 -2.65 -9.75 -1.65
C ALA A 33 -2.74 -8.36 -2.32
N VAL A 34 -2.35 -7.29 -1.63
CA VAL A 34 -2.30 -5.94 -2.20
C VAL A 34 -1.38 -5.90 -3.42
N ILE A 35 -0.14 -6.41 -3.29
CA ILE A 35 0.82 -6.45 -4.41
C ILE A 35 0.28 -7.26 -5.60
N SER A 36 -0.38 -8.39 -5.32
CA SER A 36 -0.96 -9.24 -6.36
C SER A 36 -2.09 -8.53 -7.11
N ILE A 37 -2.89 -7.73 -6.41
CA ILE A 37 -3.96 -6.93 -7.03
C ILE A 37 -3.37 -5.78 -7.85
N GLU A 38 -2.35 -5.08 -7.37
CA GLU A 38 -1.63 -4.05 -8.14
C GLU A 38 -1.12 -4.60 -9.47
N LEU A 39 -0.42 -5.74 -9.42
CA LEU A 39 0.09 -6.41 -10.62
C LEU A 39 -1.04 -6.83 -11.56
N SER A 40 -2.17 -7.29 -11.01
CA SER A 40 -3.36 -7.64 -11.80
C SER A 40 -3.99 -6.44 -12.48
N LEU A 41 -4.06 -5.28 -11.81
CA LEU A 41 -4.56 -4.04 -12.39
C LEU A 41 -3.65 -3.54 -13.51
N VAL A 42 -2.32 -3.59 -13.32
CA VAL A 42 -1.35 -3.27 -14.38
C VAL A 42 -1.52 -4.21 -15.58
N LEU A 43 -1.70 -5.51 -15.34
CA LEU A 43 -1.99 -6.48 -16.42
C LEU A 43 -3.27 -6.12 -17.18
N ILE A 44 -4.35 -5.79 -16.48
CA ILE A 44 -5.62 -5.39 -17.11
C ILE A 44 -5.44 -4.10 -17.92
N ASN A 45 -4.66 -3.13 -17.45
CA ASN A 45 -4.35 -1.93 -18.22
C ASN A 45 -3.64 -2.27 -19.55
N VAL A 46 -2.70 -3.20 -19.55
CA VAL A 46 -2.05 -3.68 -20.79
C VAL A 46 -3.06 -4.38 -21.70
N LEU A 47 -3.94 -5.21 -21.15
CA LEU A 47 -5.00 -5.87 -21.92
C LEU A 47 -5.98 -4.88 -22.54
N LEU A 48 -6.37 -3.83 -21.80
CA LEU A 48 -7.20 -2.73 -22.28
C LEU A 48 -6.50 -1.94 -23.39
N ASN A 49 -5.20 -1.72 -23.29
CA ASN A 49 -4.42 -1.08 -24.35
C ASN A 49 -4.42 -1.91 -25.64
N GLN A 50 -4.21 -3.22 -25.54
CA GLN A 50 -4.28 -4.13 -26.70
C GLN A 50 -5.71 -4.21 -27.27
N TRP A 51 -6.72 -4.26 -26.40
CA TRP A 51 -8.13 -4.23 -26.76
C TRP A 51 -8.47 -2.97 -27.56
N ASN A 52 -7.94 -1.81 -27.16
CA ASN A 52 -8.18 -0.53 -27.83
C ASN A 52 -7.81 -0.60 -29.33
N ASN A 53 -6.64 -1.17 -29.65
CA ASN A 53 -6.22 -1.38 -31.05
C ASN A 53 -7.19 -2.30 -31.81
N ARG A 54 -7.59 -3.43 -31.23
CA ARG A 54 -8.51 -4.38 -31.90
C ARG A 54 -9.89 -3.77 -32.13
N PHE A 55 -10.39 -3.01 -31.17
CA PHE A 55 -11.66 -2.30 -31.27
C PHE A 55 -11.66 -1.28 -32.41
N TYR A 56 -10.62 -0.44 -32.51
CA TYR A 56 -10.51 0.52 -33.60
C TYR A 56 -10.28 -0.13 -34.96
N ASN A 57 -9.53 -1.23 -35.04
CA ASN A 57 -9.39 -1.99 -36.29
C ASN A 57 -10.74 -2.54 -36.76
N ALA A 58 -11.54 -3.13 -35.87
CA ALA A 58 -12.88 -3.61 -36.20
C ALA A 58 -13.81 -2.48 -36.70
N LEU A 59 -13.68 -1.29 -36.10
CA LEU A 59 -14.42 -0.10 -36.54
C LEU A 59 -13.98 0.35 -37.94
N GLN A 60 -12.68 0.40 -38.20
CA GLN A 60 -12.10 0.81 -39.47
C GLN A 60 -12.51 -0.14 -40.61
N GLU A 61 -12.48 -1.45 -40.36
CA GLU A 61 -12.87 -2.48 -41.31
C GLU A 61 -14.39 -2.63 -41.44
N LYS A 62 -15.18 -1.88 -40.67
CA LYS A 62 -16.64 -2.01 -40.57
C LYS A 62 -17.10 -3.43 -40.23
N ASN A 63 -16.29 -4.14 -39.44
CA ASN A 63 -16.56 -5.50 -39.00
C ASN A 63 -17.52 -5.50 -37.81
N TRP A 64 -18.81 -5.70 -38.08
CA TRP A 64 -19.86 -5.70 -37.05
C TRP A 64 -19.69 -6.82 -36.02
N GLU A 65 -19.34 -8.03 -36.45
CA GLU A 65 -19.17 -9.18 -35.55
C GLU A 65 -17.99 -8.98 -34.59
N GLY A 66 -16.86 -8.49 -35.12
CA GLY A 66 -15.70 -8.13 -34.31
C GLY A 66 -16.02 -7.02 -33.31
N PHE A 67 -16.76 -5.99 -33.74
CA PHE A 67 -17.18 -4.89 -32.88
C PHE A 67 -18.01 -5.36 -31.67
N VAL A 68 -19.03 -6.19 -31.90
CA VAL A 68 -19.89 -6.72 -30.82
C VAL A 68 -19.10 -7.60 -29.86
N THR A 69 -18.18 -8.42 -30.39
CA THR A 69 -17.30 -9.27 -29.59
C THR A 69 -16.40 -8.44 -28.68
N GLU A 70 -15.78 -7.38 -29.21
CA GLU A 70 -14.89 -6.51 -28.43
C GLU A 70 -15.67 -5.71 -27.36
N ILE A 71 -16.95 -5.36 -27.56
CA ILE A 71 -17.78 -4.80 -26.48
C ILE A 71 -17.98 -5.80 -25.33
N GLY A 72 -18.18 -7.09 -25.64
CA GLY A 72 -18.26 -8.14 -24.63
C GLY A 72 -16.97 -8.28 -23.83
N ILE A 73 -15.83 -8.33 -24.53
CA ILE A 73 -14.49 -8.41 -23.91
C ILE A 73 -14.24 -7.20 -23.01
N PHE A 74 -14.57 -5.99 -23.49
CA PHE A 74 -14.46 -4.76 -22.70
C PHE A 74 -15.26 -4.84 -21.42
N SER A 75 -16.52 -5.28 -21.50
CA SER A 75 -17.41 -5.38 -20.34
C SER A 75 -16.84 -6.30 -19.26
N VAL A 76 -16.24 -7.42 -19.68
CA VAL A 76 -15.53 -8.34 -18.77
C VAL A 76 -14.30 -7.68 -18.14
N LEU A 77 -13.42 -7.08 -18.95
CA LEU A 77 -12.22 -6.40 -18.46
C LEU A 77 -12.57 -5.26 -17.48
N ALA A 78 -13.55 -4.43 -17.82
CA ALA A 78 -14.03 -3.34 -16.98
C ALA A 78 -14.60 -3.85 -15.65
N THR A 79 -15.39 -4.94 -15.67
CA THR A 79 -15.93 -5.55 -14.46
C THR A 79 -14.83 -6.02 -13.53
N PHE A 80 -13.82 -6.74 -14.06
CA PHE A 80 -12.68 -7.19 -13.27
C PHE A 80 -11.83 -6.02 -12.75
N TYR A 81 -11.60 -5.01 -13.59
CA TYR A 81 -10.85 -3.82 -13.20
C TYR A 81 -11.50 -3.09 -12.03
N ILE A 82 -12.81 -2.79 -12.14
CA ILE A 82 -13.56 -2.11 -11.08
C ILE A 82 -13.59 -2.97 -9.82
N GLY A 83 -13.89 -4.26 -9.95
CA GLY A 83 -13.91 -5.19 -8.81
C GLY A 83 -12.57 -5.20 -8.07
N LEU A 84 -11.47 -5.40 -8.80
CA LEU A 84 -10.13 -5.40 -8.21
C LEU A 84 -9.76 -4.06 -7.59
N SER A 85 -10.07 -2.93 -8.23
CA SER A 85 -9.79 -1.59 -7.70
C SER A 85 -10.54 -1.32 -6.39
N VAL A 86 -11.80 -1.75 -6.29
CA VAL A 86 -12.58 -1.64 -5.04
C VAL A 86 -11.97 -2.53 -3.95
N TYR A 87 -11.63 -3.79 -4.26
CA TYR A 87 -10.99 -4.69 -3.29
C TYR A 87 -9.62 -4.19 -2.83
N GLN A 88 -8.82 -3.64 -3.76
CA GLN A 88 -7.52 -3.02 -3.47
C GLN A 88 -7.67 -1.92 -2.43
N LEU A 89 -8.66 -1.03 -2.58
CA LEU A 89 -8.94 0.04 -1.64
C LEU A 89 -9.21 -0.52 -0.23
N TYR A 90 -10.09 -1.51 -0.11
CA TYR A 90 -10.40 -2.13 1.18
C TYR A 90 -9.19 -2.82 1.82
N LEU A 91 -8.40 -3.56 1.04
CA LEU A 91 -7.23 -4.26 1.55
C LEU A 91 -6.13 -3.29 1.98
N ASN A 92 -5.93 -2.19 1.23
CA ASN A 92 -5.01 -1.14 1.61
C ASN A 92 -5.44 -0.46 2.91
N GLN A 93 -6.71 -0.09 3.05
CA GLN A 93 -7.24 0.50 4.29
C GLN A 93 -7.08 -0.47 5.47
N TRP A 94 -7.35 -1.76 5.26
CA TRP A 94 -7.21 -2.75 6.32
C TRP A 94 -5.76 -2.93 6.77
N LEU A 95 -4.83 -2.97 5.80
CA LEU A 95 -3.39 -3.02 6.07
C LEU A 95 -2.92 -1.75 6.80
N GLN A 96 -3.37 -0.56 6.37
CA GLN A 96 -3.07 0.71 7.03
C GLN A 96 -3.51 0.70 8.49
N ILE A 97 -4.75 0.31 8.79
CA ILE A 97 -5.29 0.29 10.15
C ILE A 97 -4.49 -0.67 11.02
N ARG A 98 -4.23 -1.90 10.54
CA ARG A 98 -3.51 -2.91 11.32
C ARG A 98 -2.07 -2.50 11.60
N TRP A 99 -1.40 -1.96 10.59
CA TRP A 99 -0.03 -1.51 10.70
C TRP A 99 0.09 -0.31 11.66
N ARG A 100 -0.79 0.70 11.52
CA ARG A 100 -0.84 1.84 12.44
C ARG A 100 -1.10 1.40 13.88
N ARG A 101 -2.09 0.51 14.10
CA ARG A 101 -2.41 0.00 15.44
C ARG A 101 -1.19 -0.67 16.09
N TRP A 102 -0.46 -1.47 15.34
CA TRP A 102 0.74 -2.13 15.83
C TRP A 102 1.87 -1.13 16.13
N MET A 103 2.18 -0.22 15.20
CA MET A 103 3.25 0.77 15.38
C MET A 103 2.98 1.70 16.57
N THR A 104 1.77 2.23 16.68
CA THR A 104 1.39 3.09 17.82
C THR A 104 1.52 2.34 19.14
N SER A 105 1.04 1.09 19.21
CA SER A 105 1.14 0.29 20.45
C SER A 105 2.60 -0.02 20.82
N HIS A 106 3.44 -0.32 19.82
CA HIS A 106 4.85 -0.63 20.02
C HIS A 106 5.63 0.60 20.52
N TYR A 107 5.53 1.75 19.83
CA TYR A 107 6.23 2.96 20.22
C TYR A 107 5.71 3.56 21.52
N LEU A 108 4.39 3.52 21.75
CA LEU A 108 3.81 3.96 23.02
C LEU A 108 4.29 3.09 24.19
N GLY A 109 4.37 1.77 23.97
CA GLY A 109 4.93 0.83 24.93
C GLY A 109 6.38 1.17 25.29
N GLU A 110 7.25 1.39 24.30
CA GLU A 110 8.65 1.77 24.52
C GLU A 110 8.81 3.14 25.20
N TRP A 111 7.93 4.10 24.89
CA TRP A 111 7.96 5.43 25.50
C TRP A 111 7.55 5.43 26.98
N LEU A 112 6.54 4.61 27.34
CA LEU A 112 6.09 4.46 28.72
C LEU A 112 6.98 3.52 29.54
N HIS A 113 7.72 2.62 28.89
CA HIS A 113 8.58 1.65 29.58
C HIS A 113 9.67 2.35 30.41
N SER A 114 9.93 1.86 31.63
CA SER A 114 11.04 2.33 32.49
C SER A 114 11.08 3.85 32.77
N ALA A 115 9.91 4.51 32.77
CA ALA A 115 9.78 5.96 32.89
C ALA A 115 10.62 6.73 31.84
N ASN A 116 10.75 6.16 30.64
CA ASN A 116 11.60 6.73 29.58
C ASN A 116 11.13 8.14 29.18
N HIS A 117 9.81 8.38 29.14
CA HIS A 117 9.23 9.72 28.98
C HIS A 117 9.83 10.78 29.93
N TYR A 118 10.01 10.43 31.21
CA TYR A 118 10.57 11.33 32.23
C TYR A 118 12.10 11.45 32.10
N ARG A 119 12.78 10.33 31.81
CA ARG A 119 14.24 10.28 31.64
C ARG A 119 14.72 11.04 30.40
N MET A 120 13.90 11.08 29.34
CA MET A 120 14.18 11.83 28.12
C MET A 120 14.11 13.34 28.36
N GLN A 121 13.11 13.82 29.11
CA GLN A 121 13.00 15.23 29.50
C GLN A 121 14.19 15.69 30.37
N LEU A 122 14.62 14.84 31.33
CA LEU A 122 15.74 15.15 32.21
C LEU A 122 17.13 15.13 31.54
N ARG A 123 17.27 14.48 30.38
CA ARG A 123 18.54 14.35 29.65
C ARG A 123 18.75 15.43 28.59
N GLY A 124 17.94 16.48 28.58
CA GLY A 124 18.06 17.60 27.63
C GLY A 124 17.25 17.42 26.35
N ASP A 125 16.07 16.78 26.46
CA ASP A 125 15.05 16.71 25.41
C ASP A 125 15.54 16.13 24.08
N ALA A 126 15.91 14.84 24.10
CA ALA A 126 16.46 14.15 22.93
C ALA A 126 15.48 13.97 21.76
N ALA A 127 14.18 14.23 21.95
CA ALA A 127 13.15 14.15 20.93
C ALA A 127 12.07 15.20 21.18
N ASP A 128 12.00 16.21 20.31
CA ASP A 128 10.96 17.23 20.32
C ASP A 128 9.58 16.61 19.99
N ASN A 129 8.56 16.87 20.82
CA ASN A 129 7.19 16.38 20.76
C ASN A 129 7.03 14.87 20.41
N PRO A 130 7.48 13.96 21.30
CA PRO A 130 7.46 12.51 21.03
C PRO A 130 6.04 11.94 20.87
N ASP A 131 5.06 12.53 21.54
CA ASP A 131 3.63 12.24 21.40
C ASP A 131 3.10 12.59 20.00
N GLN A 132 3.48 13.76 19.49
CA GLN A 132 3.14 14.20 18.15
C GLN A 132 3.77 13.26 17.11
N ARG A 133 5.04 12.90 17.28
CA ARG A 133 5.73 11.95 16.38
C ARG A 133 5.08 10.57 16.36
N ILE A 134 4.67 10.04 17.52
CA ILE A 134 3.99 8.74 17.59
C ILE A 134 2.61 8.79 16.91
N THR A 135 1.96 9.95 16.89
CA THR A 135 0.61 10.11 16.31
C THR A 135 0.65 10.44 14.82
N ASP A 136 1.33 11.53 14.46
CA ASP A 136 1.34 12.11 13.12
C ASP A 136 2.35 11.41 12.21
N ASP A 137 3.59 11.21 12.66
CA ASP A 137 4.62 10.61 11.80
C ASP A 137 4.33 9.14 11.52
N VAL A 138 3.81 8.38 12.49
CA VAL A 138 3.39 6.98 12.26
C VAL A 138 2.26 6.90 11.24
N LYS A 139 1.30 7.82 11.31
CA LYS A 139 0.22 7.90 10.32
C LYS A 139 0.78 8.21 8.93
N LEU A 140 1.57 9.28 8.81
CA LEU A 140 2.16 9.71 7.55
C LEU A 140 3.06 8.63 6.95
N PHE A 141 3.87 7.96 7.77
CA PHE A 141 4.76 6.88 7.33
C PHE A 141 3.98 5.73 6.71
N VAL A 142 2.92 5.25 7.37
CA VAL A 142 2.10 4.14 6.86
C VAL A 142 1.31 4.55 5.60
N GLU A 143 0.70 5.73 5.60
CA GLU A 143 -0.06 6.25 4.45
C GLU A 143 0.84 6.46 3.23
N GLN A 144 2.00 7.10 3.39
CA GLN A 144 2.92 7.34 2.29
C GLN A 144 3.53 6.03 1.78
N THR A 145 3.93 5.12 2.67
CA THR A 145 4.55 3.85 2.24
C THR A 145 3.63 3.00 1.37
N LEU A 146 2.32 3.03 1.64
CA LEU A 146 1.34 2.27 0.87
C LEU A 146 0.84 2.99 -0.40
N ASN A 147 1.10 4.29 -0.55
CA ASN A 147 0.78 5.08 -1.74
C ASN A 147 1.94 5.20 -2.74
N ILE A 148 3.09 4.55 -2.49
CA ILE A 148 4.24 4.55 -3.43
C ILE A 148 3.98 3.66 -4.67
N GLY A 149 2.89 2.89 -4.67
CA GLY A 149 2.43 2.06 -5.80
C GLY A 149 1.71 2.85 -6.88
#